data_AF-A0A2P2M224-F1
#
_entry.id   AF-A0A2P2M224-F1
#
_cell.length_a   1.000
_cell.length_b   1.000
_cell.length_c   1.000
_cell.angle_alpha   90.00
_cell.angle_beta   90.00
_cell.angle_gamma   90.00
#
_symmetry.space_group_name_H-M   'P 1'
#
loop_
_entity.id
_entity.type
_entity.pdbx_description
1 polymer ?
#
loop_
_entity_poly.entity_id
_entity_poly.type
_entity_poly.pdbx_seq_one_letter_code
_entity_poly.pdbx_strand_id
1 'polypeptide(L)'
;MKPLWSSSSLRSKVVSYSHRNLLAIPVGIQQKHNVDAIVQKFLPENFTVILFHYDGNVDGWWDLEWSNQTIHVVAQNQTKW
;
A
#
# COMPACT_ATOMS: atom_id res chain seq x y z
N MET A 1 -37.00 -1.30 25.00
CA MET A 1 -35.70 -1.63 24.40
C MET A 1 -35.76 -1.28 22.92
N LYS A 2 -34.78 -0.57 22.36
CA LYS A 2 -34.78 -0.17 20.94
C LYS A 2 -34.12 -1.27 20.10
N PRO A 3 -34.70 -1.68 18.95
CA PRO A 3 -34.10 -2.71 18.11
C PRO A 3 -32.82 -2.20 17.45
N LEU A 4 -31.80 -3.08 17.38
CA LEU A 4 -30.47 -2.80 16.80
C LEU A 4 -30.47 -2.64 15.27
N TRP A 5 -31.62 -2.75 14.61
CA TRP A 5 -31.74 -2.70 13.16
C TRP A 5 -32.61 -1.52 12.67
N SER A 6 -32.73 -0.45 13.47
CA SER A 6 -33.25 0.81 12.95
C SER A 6 -32.40 1.25 11.76
N SER A 7 -32.90 0.95 10.56
CA SER A 7 -32.33 1.30 9.28
C SER A 7 -32.37 2.82 9.15
N SER A 8 -31.28 3.46 9.54
CA SER A 8 -31.03 4.85 9.20
C SER A 8 -30.84 4.92 7.69
N SER A 9 -31.89 5.36 7.02
CA SER A 9 -31.90 5.79 5.62
C SER A 9 -30.95 6.99 5.44
N LEU A 10 -29.65 6.79 5.48
CA LEU A 10 -28.66 7.79 5.09
C LEU A 10 -27.52 7.13 4.33
N ARG A 11 -27.65 7.29 3.02
CA ARG A 11 -26.59 7.17 2.02
C ARG A 11 -26.24 5.71 1.73
N SER A 12 -26.88 5.15 0.71
CA SER A 12 -26.13 4.35 -0.26
C SER A 12 -24.99 5.25 -0.76
N LYS A 13 -23.90 5.32 0.00
CA LYS A 13 -22.62 5.66 -0.58
C LYS A 13 -22.43 4.46 -1.49
N VAL A 14 -22.80 4.61 -2.76
CA VAL A 14 -22.25 3.83 -3.83
C VAL A 14 -20.75 4.00 -3.62
N VAL A 15 -20.16 3.08 -2.84
CA VAL A 15 -18.74 2.86 -2.86
C VAL A 15 -18.60 2.37 -4.28
N SER A 16 -18.34 3.30 -5.19
CA SER A 16 -17.83 2.96 -6.50
C SER A 16 -16.68 2.04 -6.14
N TYR A 17 -16.83 0.76 -6.43
CA TYR A 17 -15.74 -0.19 -6.34
C TYR A 17 -14.79 0.24 -7.46
N SER A 18 -14.11 1.38 -7.26
CA SER A 18 -12.95 1.77 -8.04
C SER A 18 -12.06 0.55 -7.96
N HIS A 19 -11.81 -0.09 -9.10
CA HIS A 19 -11.07 -1.33 -9.16
C HIS A 19 -9.81 -1.16 -8.28
N ARG A 20 -9.76 -1.85 -7.13
CA ARG A 20 -8.68 -1.70 -6.16
C ARG A 20 -7.60 -2.66 -6.60
N ASN A 21 -6.70 -2.17 -7.45
CA ASN A 21 -5.55 -2.95 -7.85
C ASN A 21 -4.49 -2.93 -6.75
N LEU A 22 -3.71 -4.00 -6.66
CA LEU A 22 -2.64 -4.16 -5.68
C LEU A 22 -1.33 -4.42 -6.42
N LEU A 23 -0.30 -3.67 -6.05
CA LEU A 23 1.08 -3.92 -6.42
C LEU A 23 1.85 -4.28 -5.15
N ALA A 24 2.24 -5.55 -5.05
CA ALA A 24 3.01 -6.09 -3.93
C ALA A 24 4.40 -6.48 -4.44
N ILE A 25 5.47 -5.90 -3.87
CA ILE A 25 6.84 -6.10 -4.35
C ILE A 25 7.78 -6.41 -3.16
N PRO A 26 8.59 -7.47 -3.22
CA PRO A 26 9.73 -7.63 -2.32
C PRO A 26 10.85 -6.67 -2.71
N VAL A 27 11.34 -5.87 -1.77
CA VAL A 27 12.30 -4.81 -2.04
C VAL A 27 13.49 -4.84 -1.08
N GLY A 28 14.62 -4.36 -1.57
CA GLY A 28 15.76 -3.96 -0.77
C GLY A 28 16.29 -2.63 -1.28
N ILE A 29 17.08 -1.95 -0.45
CA ILE A 29 17.56 -0.59 -0.69
C ILE A 29 18.38 -0.48 -1.97
N GLN A 30 19.06 -1.56 -2.38
CA GLN A 30 19.80 -1.62 -3.64
C GLN A 30 18.91 -1.55 -4.89
N GLN A 31 17.62 -1.88 -4.78
CA GLN A 31 16.66 -1.79 -5.88
C GLN A 31 15.83 -0.50 -5.85
N LYS A 32 16.09 0.41 -4.90
CA LYS A 32 15.27 1.60 -4.64
C LYS A 32 14.98 2.43 -5.90
N HIS A 33 15.98 2.65 -6.76
CA HIS A 33 15.80 3.41 -7.99
C HIS A 33 14.78 2.77 -8.95
N ASN A 34 14.86 1.45 -9.14
CA ASN A 34 13.93 0.74 -10.02
C ASN A 34 12.52 0.70 -9.43
N VAL A 35 12.42 0.52 -8.11
CA VAL A 35 11.13 0.53 -7.41
C VAL A 35 10.48 1.91 -7.47
N ASP A 36 11.26 2.99 -7.31
CA ASP A 36 10.78 4.36 -7.47
C ASP A 36 10.15 4.58 -8.86
N ALA A 37 10.85 4.18 -9.92
CA ALA A 37 10.33 4.27 -11.29
C ALA A 37 9.04 3.44 -11.51
N ILE A 38 8.87 2.33 -10.81
CA ILE A 38 7.64 1.53 -10.84
C ILE A 38 6.54 2.25 -10.08
N VAL A 39 6.75 2.60 -8.82
CA VAL A 39 5.72 3.15 -7.93
C VAL A 39 5.16 4.47 -8.48
N GLN A 40 6.02 5.33 -9.04
CA GLN A 40 5.60 6.57 -9.71
C GLN A 40 4.64 6.34 -10.88
N LYS A 41 4.69 5.17 -11.54
CA LYS A 41 3.75 4.81 -12.62
C LYS A 41 2.43 4.23 -12.11
N PHE A 42 2.45 3.48 -11.01
CA PHE A 42 1.27 2.74 -10.55
C PHE A 42 0.41 3.51 -9.54
N LEU A 43 0.98 4.44 -8.76
CA LEU A 43 0.19 5.26 -7.83
C LEU A 43 -0.87 6.13 -8.52
N PRO A 44 -0.58 6.83 -9.64
CA PRO A 44 -1.60 7.58 -10.37
C PRO A 44 -2.74 6.70 -10.92
N GLU A 45 -2.47 5.41 -11.16
CA GLU A 45 -3.43 4.41 -11.64
C GLU A 45 -4.27 3.77 -10.51
N ASN A 46 -4.27 4.39 -9.31
CA ASN A 46 -5.07 4.01 -8.15
C ASN A 46 -4.76 2.60 -7.61
N PHE A 47 -3.47 2.21 -7.66
CA PHE A 47 -2.99 0.99 -7.00
C PHE A 47 -2.73 1.24 -5.52
N THR A 48 -3.10 0.27 -4.69
CA THR A 48 -2.47 0.11 -3.38
C THR A 48 -1.09 -0.50 -3.60
N VAL A 49 -0.05 0.11 -3.03
CA VAL A 49 1.33 -0.39 -3.14
C VAL A 49 1.78 -0.90 -1.77
N ILE A 50 2.30 -2.13 -1.75
CA ILE A 50 2.89 -2.75 -0.57
C ILE A 50 4.34 -3.15 -0.88
N LEU A 51 5.27 -2.68 -0.06
CA LEU A 51 6.70 -2.95 -0.17
C LEU A 51 7.12 -3.86 0.98
N PHE A 52 7.58 -5.07 0.65
CA PHE A 52 8.09 -6.04 1.61
C PHE A 52 9.62 -5.92 1.68
N HIS A 53 10.12 -5.24 2.72
CA HIS A 53 11.55 -4.95 2.91
C HIS A 53 12.26 -6.16 3.50
N TYR A 54 12.91 -6.96 2.65
CA TYR A 54 13.65 -8.14 3.09
C TYR A 54 15.00 -7.78 3.75
N ASP A 55 15.47 -6.56 3.57
CA ASP A 55 16.76 -6.08 4.10
C ASP A 55 16.60 -5.19 5.35
N GLY A 56 15.36 -4.97 5.80
CA GLY A 56 15.04 -4.15 6.97
C GLY A 56 15.30 -2.64 6.80
N ASN A 57 15.76 -2.18 5.64
CA ASN A 57 16.13 -0.78 5.43
C ASN A 57 14.92 0.08 5.06
N VAL A 58 14.01 0.34 5.99
CA VAL A 58 12.80 1.17 5.72
C VAL A 58 13.13 2.66 5.67
N ASP A 59 13.93 3.15 6.60
CA ASP A 59 14.25 4.59 6.73
C ASP A 59 14.90 5.15 5.46
N GLY A 60 15.63 4.30 4.73
CA GLY A 60 16.26 4.65 3.46
C GLY A 60 15.27 4.92 2.32
N TRP A 61 13.96 4.82 2.53
CA TRP A 61 12.92 5.13 1.53
C TRP A 61 12.19 6.43 1.82
N TRP A 62 12.36 7.04 2.99
CA TRP A 62 11.58 8.19 3.45
C TRP A 62 11.84 9.49 2.67
N ASP A 63 12.92 9.55 1.90
CA ASP A 63 13.24 10.65 0.99
C ASP A 63 12.43 10.61 -0.33
N LEU A 64 11.68 9.53 -0.59
CA LEU A 64 10.76 9.47 -1.72
C LEU A 64 9.40 10.04 -1.33
N GLU A 65 8.92 11.04 -2.07
CA GLU A 65 7.65 11.75 -1.82
C GLU A 65 6.45 10.82 -1.62
N TRP A 66 6.43 9.70 -2.34
CA TRP A 66 5.33 8.74 -2.27
C TRP A 66 5.43 7.75 -1.11
N SER A 67 6.53 7.72 -0.35
CA SER A 67 6.77 6.68 0.67
C SER A 67 5.63 6.61 1.70
N ASN A 68 5.07 7.75 2.11
CA ASN A 68 3.94 7.82 3.03
C ASN A 68 2.58 7.37 2.45
N GLN A 69 2.49 7.18 1.13
CA GLN A 69 1.30 6.68 0.42
C GLN A 69 1.34 5.17 0.21
N THR A 70 2.43 4.51 0.61
CA THR A 70 2.63 3.07 0.44
C THR A 70 2.72 2.36 1.78
N ILE A 71 2.44 1.06 1.78
CA ILE A 71 2.52 0.24 2.99
C ILE A 71 3.89 -0.42 3.01
N HIS A 72 4.70 -0.08 4.01
CA HIS A 72 6.00 -0.70 4.24
C HIS A 72 5.84 -1.85 5.24
N VAL A 73 6.25 -3.05 4.85
CA VAL A 73 6.23 -4.25 5.70
C VAL A 73 7.66 -4.72 5.88
N VAL A 74 8.08 -4.91 7.13
CA VAL A 74 9.35 -5.57 7.47
C VAL A 74 9.02 -6.83 8.22
N ALA A 75 9.63 -7.93 7.83
CA ALA A 75 9.65 -9.16 8.61
C ALA A 75 11.09 -9.45 9.01
N GLN A 76 11.37 -9.37 10.30
CA GLN A 76 12.69 -9.73 10.82
C GLN A 76 12.97 -11.21 10.50
N ASN A 77 14.18 -11.49 10.01
CA ASN A 77 14.66 -12.83 9.67
C ASN A 77 13.92 -13.56 8.54
N GLN A 78 13.20 -12.85 7.65
CA GLN A 78 12.62 -13.46 6.46
C GLN A 78 13.68 -13.61 5.36
N THR A 79 13.92 -14.84 4.88
CA THR A 79 14.79 -15.09 3.71
C THR A 79 14.07 -14.75 2.42
N LYS A 80 14.84 -14.32 1.39
CA LYS A 80 14.31 -14.06 0.05
C LYS A 80 13.61 -15.30 -0.52
N TRP A 81 12.49 -15.09 -1.22
CA TRP A 81 11.79 -16.12 -1.99
C TRP A 81 12.26 -16.13 -3.44
#